data_AF-A0AAV2UX83-F1
#
_entry.id   AF-A0AAV2UX83-F1
#
_cell.length_a   1.000
_cell.length_b   1.000
_cell.length_c   1.000
_cell.angle_alpha   90.00
_cell.angle_beta   90.00
_cell.angle_gamma   90.00
#
_symmetry.space_group_name_H-M   'P 1'
#
loop_
_entity.id
_entity.type
_entity.pdbx_description
1 polymer ?
#
loop_
_entity_poly.entity_id
_entity_poly.type
_entity_poly.pdbx_seq_one_letter_code
_entity_poly.pdbx_strand_id
1 'polypeptide(L)'
;MQHNIYENSKLHILGIICLVTSLGLFFFSLYIVPFLIWQLDYDIPDFISNMIAYGEDEYYFSPITSKTLVWLIFFTPSIIMGYLSYYISNYIDKSYLEPEEKPLESMQEKSPSKPAGRGRDSTILGLKIILLMVLIVAIIFLLQILFDLTA
;
A
#
# COMPACT_ATOMS: atom_id res chain seq x y z
N MET A 1 27.10 23.87 -6.08
CA MET A 1 26.31 22.91 -6.89
C MET A 1 26.46 21.45 -6.41
N GLN A 2 26.61 21.16 -5.11
CA GLN A 2 26.70 19.77 -4.60
C GLN A 2 25.55 19.36 -3.67
N HIS A 3 24.73 20.31 -3.21
CA HIS A 3 23.70 20.01 -2.20
C HIS A 3 22.48 19.24 -2.77
N ASN A 4 22.15 19.46 -4.05
CA ASN A 4 20.90 18.94 -4.65
C ASN A 4 20.96 17.45 -5.04
N ILE A 5 22.16 16.91 -5.29
CA ILE A 5 22.34 15.48 -5.63
C ILE A 5 22.22 14.60 -4.38
N TYR A 6 22.64 15.11 -3.21
CA TYR A 6 22.61 14.37 -1.94
C TYR A 6 21.23 14.37 -1.26
N GLU A 7 20.37 15.35 -1.57
CA GLU A 7 19.00 15.42 -1.04
C GLU A 7 18.09 14.37 -1.70
N ASN A 8 18.22 14.20 -3.02
CA ASN A 8 17.46 13.20 -3.78
C ASN A 8 17.86 11.76 -3.43
N SER A 9 19.13 11.49 -3.07
CA SER A 9 19.56 10.14 -2.69
C SER A 9 18.88 9.64 -1.40
N LYS A 10 18.67 10.53 -0.42
CA LYS A 10 17.97 10.20 0.83
C LYS A 10 16.49 9.91 0.61
N LEU A 11 15.82 10.73 -0.22
CA LEU A 11 14.42 10.51 -0.62
C LEU A 11 14.26 9.20 -1.40
N HIS A 12 15.21 8.87 -2.28
CA HIS A 12 15.21 7.60 -3.01
C HIS A 12 15.35 6.39 -2.08
N ILE A 13 16.27 6.45 -1.10
CA ILE A 13 16.43 5.41 -0.08
C ILE A 13 15.15 5.27 0.75
N LEU A 14 14.53 6.38 1.14
CA LEU A 14 13.26 6.37 1.87
C LEU A 14 12.13 5.71 1.05
N GLY A 15 12.03 6.03 -0.23
CA GLY A 15 11.06 5.42 -1.14
C GLY A 15 11.20 3.90 -1.26
N ILE A 16 12.45 3.40 -1.31
CA ILE A 16 12.75 1.96 -1.32
C ILE A 16 12.38 1.31 0.01
N ILE A 17 12.75 1.89 1.16
CA ILE A 17 12.41 1.34 2.49
C ILE A 17 10.89 1.25 2.64
N CYS A 18 10.18 2.30 2.22
CA CYS A 18 8.73 2.38 2.26
C CYS A 18 8.09 1.29 1.38
N LEU A 19 8.65 1.06 0.19
CA LEU A 19 8.22 -0.02 -0.73
C LEU A 19 8.41 -1.40 -0.12
N VAL A 20 9.62 -1.70 0.36
CA VAL A 20 9.96 -3.01 0.94
C VAL A 20 9.10 -3.30 2.17
N THR A 21 8.93 -2.29 3.03
CA THR A 21 8.07 -2.40 4.22
C THR A 21 6.62 -2.64 3.84
N SER A 22 6.09 -1.88 2.87
CA SER A 22 4.74 -2.09 2.33
C SER A 22 4.55 -3.51 1.84
N LEU A 23 5.46 -3.99 1.00
CA LEU A 23 5.36 -5.30 0.38
C LEU A 23 5.48 -6.44 1.39
N GLY A 24 6.39 -6.30 2.37
CA GLY A 24 6.54 -7.24 3.47
C GLY A 24 5.27 -7.34 4.32
N LEU A 25 4.72 -6.20 4.75
CA LEU A 25 3.46 -6.16 5.52
C LEU A 25 2.27 -6.67 4.73
N PHE A 26 2.23 -6.40 3.43
CA PHE A 26 1.18 -6.85 2.53
C PHE A 26 1.18 -8.36 2.37
N PHE A 27 2.33 -8.96 2.05
CA PHE A 27 2.44 -10.41 1.95
C PHE A 27 2.24 -11.09 3.29
N PHE A 28 2.71 -10.51 4.38
CA PHE A 28 2.44 -11.00 5.72
C PHE A 28 0.93 -10.96 6.05
N SER A 29 0.25 -9.88 5.68
CA SER A 29 -1.19 -9.74 5.82
C SER A 29 -1.94 -10.81 5.01
N LEU A 30 -1.52 -11.10 3.78
CA LEU A 30 -2.10 -12.20 2.98
C LEU A 30 -1.76 -13.58 3.55
N TYR A 31 -0.56 -13.75 4.11
CA TYR A 31 -0.12 -15.00 4.72
C TYR A 31 -0.98 -15.41 5.91
N ILE A 32 -1.47 -14.46 6.72
CA ILE A 32 -2.32 -14.75 7.88
C ILE A 32 -3.81 -14.92 7.53
N VAL A 33 -4.27 -14.44 6.38
CA VAL A 33 -5.70 -14.53 5.99
C VAL A 33 -6.25 -15.96 6.06
N PRO A 34 -5.55 -17.00 5.55
CA PRO A 34 -6.08 -18.35 5.57
C PRO A 34 -6.32 -18.88 6.99
N PHE A 35 -5.44 -18.54 7.94
CA PHE A 35 -5.63 -18.81 9.36
C PHE A 35 -6.85 -18.07 9.94
N LEU A 36 -7.00 -16.78 9.62
CA LEU A 36 -8.06 -15.97 10.22
C LEU A 36 -9.46 -16.40 9.74
N ILE A 37 -9.61 -16.77 8.46
CA ILE A 37 -10.91 -17.15 7.87
C ILE A 37 -11.22 -18.62 8.12
N TRP A 38 -10.28 -19.52 7.81
CA TRP A 38 -10.53 -20.97 7.81
C TRP A 38 -9.92 -21.71 9.01
N GLN A 39 -9.21 -21.01 9.89
CA GLN A 39 -8.52 -21.64 11.04
C GLN A 39 -7.60 -22.78 10.60
N LEU A 40 -6.95 -22.60 9.44
CA LEU A 40 -5.98 -23.58 8.95
C LEU A 40 -4.81 -23.67 9.92
N ASP A 41 -4.44 -24.91 10.24
CA ASP A 41 -3.35 -25.24 11.15
C ASP A 41 -2.04 -25.29 10.36
N TYR A 42 -1.25 -24.22 10.47
CA TYR A 42 0.10 -24.08 9.92
C TYR A 42 0.90 -23.16 10.83
N ASP A 43 2.22 -23.09 10.63
CA ASP A 43 3.12 -22.33 11.52
C ASP A 43 2.92 -20.81 11.40
N ILE A 44 1.95 -20.28 12.13
CA ILE A 44 1.71 -18.84 12.26
C ILE A 44 2.46 -18.33 13.47
N PRO A 45 3.06 -17.12 13.40
CA PRO A 45 3.71 -16.53 14.56
C PRO A 45 2.74 -16.39 15.75
N ASP A 46 3.18 -16.83 16.94
CA ASP A 46 2.38 -16.80 18.17
C ASP A 46 1.82 -15.41 18.52
N PHE A 47 2.53 -14.34 18.11
CA PHE A 47 2.06 -12.99 18.38
C PHE A 47 0.72 -12.68 17.70
N ILE A 48 0.39 -13.33 16.57
CA ILE A 48 -0.91 -13.18 15.91
C ILE A 48 -2.01 -13.73 16.81
N SER A 49 -1.83 -14.96 17.30
CA SER A 49 -2.77 -15.60 18.22
C SER A 49 -2.90 -14.81 19.52
N ASN A 50 -1.79 -14.31 20.07
CA ASN A 50 -1.80 -13.47 21.28
C ASN A 50 -2.52 -12.14 21.05
N MET A 51 -2.38 -11.51 19.89
CA MET A 51 -3.11 -10.26 19.58
C MET A 51 -4.61 -10.50 19.45
N ILE A 52 -5.03 -11.63 18.86
CA ILE A 52 -6.45 -12.01 18.76
C ILE A 52 -7.01 -12.24 20.17
N ALA A 53 -6.33 -13.08 20.97
CA ALA A 53 -6.72 -13.39 22.34
C ALA A 53 -6.78 -12.13 23.21
N TYR A 54 -5.81 -11.22 23.08
CA TYR A 54 -5.83 -9.94 23.79
C TYR A 54 -7.07 -9.09 23.45
N GLY A 55 -7.50 -9.08 22.18
CA GLY A 55 -8.73 -8.41 21.77
C GLY A 55 -10.00 -9.05 22.35
N GLU A 56 -10.04 -10.38 22.40
CA GLU A 56 -11.16 -11.15 22.96
C GLU A 56 -11.24 -11.00 24.49
N ASP A 57 -10.10 -11.09 25.19
CA ASP A 57 -10.03 -11.11 26.66
C ASP A 57 -10.14 -9.70 27.28
N GLU A 58 -9.42 -8.71 26.73
CA GLU A 58 -9.34 -7.37 27.34
C GLU A 58 -10.51 -6.48 26.90
N TYR A 59 -10.94 -6.60 25.64
CA TYR A 59 -11.95 -5.73 25.05
C TYR A 59 -13.30 -6.42 24.81
N TYR A 60 -13.43 -7.71 25.16
CA TYR A 60 -14.64 -8.51 24.95
C TYR A 60 -15.12 -8.48 23.48
N PHE A 61 -14.17 -8.37 22.55
CA PHE A 61 -14.51 -8.39 21.13
C PHE A 61 -14.97 -9.77 20.69
N SER A 62 -15.90 -9.82 19.74
CA SER A 62 -16.29 -11.08 19.13
C SER A 62 -15.10 -11.67 18.35
N PRO A 63 -15.01 -13.01 18.24
CA PRO A 63 -13.87 -13.65 17.58
C PRO A 63 -13.64 -13.16 16.14
N ILE A 64 -14.72 -12.87 15.41
CA ILE A 64 -14.65 -12.32 14.05
C ILE A 64 -14.04 -10.91 14.04
N THR A 65 -14.38 -10.08 15.03
CA THR A 65 -13.90 -8.71 15.15
C THR A 65 -12.42 -8.70 15.49
N SER A 66 -11.98 -9.49 16.48
CA SER A 66 -10.58 -9.59 16.88
C SER A 66 -9.69 -10.02 15.72
N LYS A 67 -10.08 -11.05 14.99
CA LYS A 67 -9.37 -11.52 13.79
C LYS A 67 -9.27 -10.45 12.70
N THR A 68 -10.38 -9.77 12.42
CA THR A 68 -10.42 -8.69 11.43
C THR A 68 -9.54 -7.51 11.82
N LEU A 69 -9.53 -7.14 13.10
CA LEU A 69 -8.75 -6.03 13.62
C LEU A 69 -7.24 -6.33 13.54
N VAL A 70 -6.84 -7.54 13.93
CA VAL A 70 -5.44 -8.01 13.79
C VAL A 70 -5.01 -7.99 12.33
N TRP A 71 -5.86 -8.44 11.40
CA TRP A 71 -5.56 -8.35 9.97
C TRP A 71 -5.38 -6.89 9.51
N LEU A 72 -6.28 -6.00 9.90
CA LEU A 72 -6.24 -4.58 9.55
C LEU A 72 -4.98 -3.87 10.05
N ILE A 73 -4.43 -4.28 11.19
CA ILE A 73 -3.18 -3.73 11.75
C ILE A 73 -2.00 -3.95 10.80
N PHE A 74 -1.96 -5.05 10.05
CA PHE A 74 -0.89 -5.29 9.06
C PHE A 74 -1.29 -4.79 7.67
N PHE A 75 -2.55 -4.99 7.30
CA PHE A 75 -3.06 -4.64 5.98
C PHE A 75 -3.03 -3.13 5.73
N THR A 76 -3.58 -2.34 6.65
CA THR A 76 -3.72 -0.89 6.50
C THR A 76 -2.37 -0.16 6.31
N PRO A 77 -1.37 -0.35 7.19
CA PRO A 77 -0.07 0.30 7.00
C PRO A 77 0.64 -0.20 5.74
N SER A 78 0.39 -1.43 5.29
CA SER A 78 0.94 -1.92 4.01
C SER A 78 0.48 -1.05 2.84
N ILE A 79 -0.82 -0.72 2.77
CA ILE A 79 -1.39 0.12 1.72
C ILE A 79 -0.90 1.57 1.85
N ILE A 80 -0.86 2.12 3.06
CA ILE A 80 -0.40 3.49 3.32
C ILE A 80 1.06 3.65 2.86
N MET A 81 1.94 2.71 3.23
CA MET A 81 3.34 2.75 2.83
C MET A 81 3.50 2.52 1.32
N GLY A 82 2.69 1.66 0.71
CA GLY A 82 2.72 1.47 -0.74
C GLY A 82 2.36 2.75 -1.49
N TYR A 83 1.34 3.46 -1.02
CA TYR A 83 0.94 4.75 -1.56
C TYR A 83 2.01 5.82 -1.36
N LEU A 84 2.64 5.87 -0.18
CA LEU A 84 3.72 6.82 0.11
C LEU A 84 4.95 6.56 -0.76
N SER A 85 5.34 5.30 -0.96
CA SER A 85 6.40 4.91 -1.87
C SER A 85 6.12 5.36 -3.31
N TYR A 86 4.88 5.15 -3.79
CA TYR A 86 4.46 5.62 -5.11
C TYR A 86 4.56 7.14 -5.23
N TYR A 87 4.10 7.87 -4.20
CA TYR A 87 4.18 9.34 -4.17
C TYR A 87 5.62 9.82 -4.25
N ILE A 88 6.52 9.24 -3.44
CA ILE A 88 7.95 9.57 -3.44
C ILE A 88 8.58 9.25 -4.80
N SER A 89 8.30 8.08 -5.38
CA SER A 89 8.84 7.70 -6.70
C SER A 89 8.40 8.67 -7.80
N ASN A 90 7.14 9.09 -7.80
CA ASN A 90 6.61 10.03 -8.79
C ASN A 90 7.11 11.46 -8.55
N TYR A 91 7.38 11.85 -7.30
CA TYR A 91 8.02 13.13 -6.99
C TYR A 91 9.45 13.16 -7.55
N ILE A 92 10.23 12.12 -7.29
CA ILE A 92 11.61 11.98 -7.78
C ILE A 92 11.67 12.02 -9.31
N ASP A 93 10.81 11.26 -10.00
CA ASP A 93 10.78 11.21 -11.47
C ASP A 93 10.51 12.59 -12.10
N LYS A 94 9.61 13.37 -11.49
CA LYS A 94 9.33 14.75 -11.92
C LYS A 94 10.50 15.69 -11.67
N SER A 95 11.19 15.57 -10.54
CA SER A 95 12.37 16.39 -10.21
C SER A 95 13.55 16.16 -11.15
N TYR A 96 13.63 15.00 -11.83
CA TYR A 96 14.63 14.75 -12.87
C TYR A 96 14.23 15.27 -14.26
N LEU A 97 12.95 15.59 -14.47
CA LEU A 97 12.40 16.06 -15.76
C LEU A 97 12.36 17.59 -15.90
N GLU A 98 12.67 18.35 -14.84
CA GLU A 98 12.87 19.80 -14.92
C GLU A 98 14.39 20.09 -15.01
N PRO A 99 14.96 20.29 -16.21
CA PRO A 99 16.26 20.94 -16.29
C PRO A 99 16.11 22.36 -15.74
N GLU A 100 17.08 22.74 -14.91
CA GLU A 100 17.24 24.05 -14.29
C GLU A 100 17.17 25.19 -15.32
N GLU A 101 15.97 25.71 -15.60
CA GLU A 101 15.81 26.98 -16.30
C GLU A 101 15.74 28.12 -15.29
N LYS A 102 16.91 28.65 -14.95
CA LYS A 102 17.06 30.11 -14.81
C LYS A 102 18.04 30.55 -15.88
N PRO A 103 17.62 31.42 -16.81
CA PRO A 103 17.87 32.84 -16.57
C PRO A 103 16.78 33.81 -17.08
N LEU A 104 16.58 34.89 -16.32
CA LEU A 104 16.17 36.24 -16.74
C LEU A 104 15.25 36.45 -17.98
N GLU A 105 14.09 37.05 -17.69
CA GLU A 105 13.30 37.99 -18.51
C GLU A 105 12.78 37.63 -19.93
N SER A 106 11.53 38.08 -20.14
CA SER A 106 10.84 38.41 -21.40
C SER A 106 10.02 37.31 -22.13
N MET A 107 8.71 37.58 -22.15
CA MET A 107 7.72 37.42 -23.23
C MET A 107 7.73 36.17 -24.14
N GLN A 108 6.61 35.43 -24.06
CA GLN A 108 5.75 35.06 -25.20
C GLN A 108 6.33 34.15 -26.31
N GLU A 109 5.92 32.88 -26.36
CA GLU A 109 5.16 32.25 -27.47
C GLU A 109 5.18 30.70 -27.45
N LYS A 110 3.97 30.11 -27.62
CA LYS A 110 3.61 28.86 -28.33
C LYS A 110 4.35 27.52 -28.09
N SER A 111 3.59 26.61 -27.46
CA SER A 111 3.34 25.18 -27.78
C SER A 111 3.70 24.73 -29.23
N PRO A 112 4.01 23.43 -29.57
CA PRO A 112 3.43 22.21 -28.97
C PRO A 112 4.30 20.92 -28.92
N SER A 113 3.67 19.86 -28.37
CA SER A 113 3.92 18.42 -28.60
C SER A 113 4.77 17.63 -27.59
N LYS A 114 4.03 17.04 -26.64
CA LYS A 114 4.26 15.76 -25.96
C LYS A 114 4.81 14.66 -26.88
N PRO A 115 5.50 13.67 -26.28
CA PRO A 115 4.99 12.30 -26.31
C PRO A 115 4.58 11.90 -24.88
N ALA A 116 3.28 11.95 -24.63
CA ALA A 116 2.65 11.27 -23.51
C ALA A 116 2.44 9.82 -23.92
N GLY A 117 3.08 8.87 -23.25
CA GLY A 117 2.75 7.47 -23.56
C GLY A 117 3.58 6.34 -22.98
N ARG A 118 4.38 6.53 -21.91
CA ARG A 118 5.16 5.39 -21.37
C ARG A 118 5.05 5.12 -19.87
N GLY A 119 4.59 6.08 -19.07
CA GLY A 119 4.47 5.91 -17.61
C GLY A 119 3.04 5.65 -17.09
N ARG A 120 1.99 5.88 -17.89
CA ARG A 120 0.59 5.75 -17.41
C ARG A 120 0.11 4.30 -17.30
N ASP A 121 0.64 3.41 -18.14
CA ASP A 121 0.12 2.05 -18.22
C ASP A 121 0.50 1.22 -16.99
N SER A 122 1.71 1.41 -16.46
CA SER A 122 2.18 0.70 -15.26
C SER A 122 1.41 1.08 -14.00
N THR A 123 1.05 2.35 -13.83
CA THR A 123 0.27 2.83 -12.67
C THR A 123 -1.19 2.37 -12.73
N ILE A 124 -1.79 2.37 -13.92
CA ILE A 124 -3.16 1.88 -14.13
C ILE A 124 -3.23 0.39 -13.80
N LEU A 125 -2.19 -0.38 -14.14
CA LEU A 125 -2.09 -1.79 -13.77
C LEU A 125 -1.97 -1.98 -12.25
N GLY A 126 -1.11 -1.21 -11.56
CA GLY A 126 -0.97 -1.27 -10.11
C GLY A 126 -2.28 -0.93 -9.36
N LEU A 127 -2.94 0.15 -9.76
CA LEU A 127 -4.24 0.54 -9.21
C LEU A 127 -5.31 -0.52 -9.47
N LYS A 128 -5.29 -1.15 -10.66
CA LYS A 128 -6.23 -2.22 -11.01
C LYS A 128 -6.01 -3.47 -10.14
N ILE A 129 -4.77 -3.80 -9.79
CA ILE A 129 -4.45 -4.91 -8.90
C ILE A 129 -4.92 -4.62 -7.47
N ILE A 130 -4.67 -3.41 -6.95
CA ILE A 130 -5.15 -3.00 -5.62
C ILE A 130 -6.68 -2.98 -5.58
N LEU A 131 -7.33 -2.42 -6.59
CA LEU A 131 -8.80 -2.41 -6.71
C LEU A 131 -9.37 -3.82 -6.76
N LEU A 132 -8.76 -4.71 -7.57
CA LEU A 132 -9.18 -6.11 -7.66
C LEU A 132 -9.06 -6.82 -6.31
N MET A 133 -7.98 -6.55 -5.57
CA MET A 133 -7.78 -7.16 -4.27
C MET A 133 -8.78 -6.65 -3.22
N VAL A 134 -9.07 -5.34 -3.20
CA VAL A 134 -10.14 -4.78 -2.35
C VAL A 134 -11.51 -5.38 -2.71
N LEU A 135 -11.77 -5.56 -4.01
CA LEU A 135 -13.02 -6.17 -4.49
C LEU A 135 -13.16 -7.62 -4.03
N ILE A 136 -12.09 -8.41 -4.08
CA ILE A 136 -12.09 -9.80 -3.60
C ILE A 136 -12.42 -9.86 -2.10
N VAL A 137 -11.78 -9.01 -1.29
CA VAL A 137 -12.05 -8.92 0.15
C VAL A 137 -13.51 -8.51 0.40
N ALA A 138 -14.02 -7.53 -0.33
CA ALA A 138 -15.42 -7.10 -0.21
C ALA A 138 -16.41 -8.22 -0.58
N ILE A 139 -16.12 -9.00 -1.62
CA ILE A 139 -16.94 -10.16 -2.01
C ILE A 139 -16.95 -11.21 -0.89
N ILE A 140 -15.78 -11.54 -0.32
CA ILE A 140 -15.68 -12.50 0.79
C ILE A 140 -16.50 -12.01 2.00
N PHE A 141 -16.40 -10.73 2.33
CA PHE A 141 -17.13 -10.12 3.44
C PHE A 141 -18.65 -10.11 3.22
N LEU A 142 -19.09 -9.82 1.99
CA LEU A 142 -20.50 -9.91 1.60
C LEU A 142 -21.01 -11.34 1.65
N LEU A 143 -20.21 -12.32 1.23
CA LEU A 143 -20.55 -13.73 1.36
C LEU A 143 -20.69 -14.13 2.84
N GLN A 144 -19.78 -13.69 3.71
CA GLN A 144 -19.86 -13.96 5.15
C GLN A 144 -21.15 -13.41 5.74
N ILE A 145 -21.48 -12.14 5.46
CA ILE A 145 -22.74 -11.52 5.92
C ILE A 145 -23.95 -12.29 5.40
N LEU A 146 -23.94 -12.72 4.14
CA LEU A 146 -25.05 -13.49 3.58
C LEU A 146 -25.21 -14.84 4.30
N PHE A 147 -24.12 -15.54 4.59
CA PHE A 147 -24.16 -16.80 5.33
C PHE A 147 -24.64 -16.61 6.77
N ASP A 148 -24.16 -15.58 7.48
CA ASP A 148 -24.62 -15.26 8.84
C ASP A 148 -26.10 -14.83 8.87
N LEU A 149 -26.63 -14.23 7.80
CA LEU A 149 -28.05 -13.86 7.71
C LEU A 149 -28.97 -15.05 7.38
N THR A 150 -28.41 -16.12 6.82
CA THR A 150 -29.16 -17.29 6.32
C THR A 150 -29.02 -18.51 7.23
N ALA A 151 -28.10 -18.48 8.20
CA ALA A 151 -27.92 -19.47 9.26
C ALA A 151 -28.73 -19.10 10.52
#